data_AF-A0AAN9TA73-F1
#
_entry.id   AF-A0AAN9TA73-F1
#
_cell.length_a   1.000
_cell.length_b   1.000
_cell.length_c   1.000
_cell.angle_alpha   90.00
_cell.angle_beta   90.00
_cell.angle_gamma   90.00
#
_symmetry.space_group_name_H-M   'P 1'
#
loop_
_entity.id
_entity.type
_entity.pdbx_description
1 polymer ?
#
loop_
_entity_poly.entity_id
_entity_poly.type
_entity_poly.pdbx_seq_one_letter_code
_entity_poly.pdbx_strand_id
1 'polypeptide(L)'
;MQDDEFDRFLNLNGGIHGGWHELHHQQYLNLRSRHNLSSIVYMFRQSFPEITEQEILEHDKWYTKYLKLKCNSKKLNQQSDKDVNSNDDQNELRSVTSMKVTSKRDESTKIEIQRWKEWKRKIEEERKREQDIEMEMQRKRDQIKWLQHLHKKKMIIEFQMRKLQEMEAFQRVKRSKEQQERRIRSATANKMLAVFRKKDEDWIQKKQTKKESALRAEQDRLKNIQAILSKLNSRINIDRDPYRLLIPTVEWRQKMRKVADIEILFEQTKEQKLNTKDIAHVQHLLVI
;
A
#
# COMPACT_ATOMS: atom_id res chain seq x y z
N MET A 1 51.05 -32.63 13.53
CA MET A 1 50.94 -31.44 14.42
C MET A 1 49.83 -30.47 13.97
N GLN A 2 48.70 -30.95 13.43
CA GLN A 2 47.55 -30.08 13.07
C GLN A 2 46.23 -30.53 13.72
N ASP A 3 46.14 -31.77 14.23
CA ASP A 3 44.99 -32.20 15.05
C ASP A 3 44.90 -31.41 16.37
N ASP A 4 46.05 -30.99 16.92
CA ASP A 4 46.15 -30.06 18.06
C ASP A 4 45.42 -28.72 17.83
N GLU A 5 45.38 -28.20 16.60
CA GLU A 5 44.78 -26.90 16.32
C GLU A 5 43.25 -26.96 16.37
N PHE A 6 42.67 -28.07 15.93
CA PHE A 6 41.22 -28.30 15.99
C PHE A 6 40.75 -28.49 17.43
N ASP A 7 41.47 -29.30 18.21
CA ASP A 7 41.10 -29.56 19.61
C ASP A 7 41.31 -28.34 20.50
N ARG A 8 42.39 -27.57 20.27
CA ARG A 8 42.57 -26.26 20.93
C ARG A 8 41.47 -25.27 20.55
N PHE A 9 41.05 -25.24 19.29
CA PHE A 9 39.97 -24.37 18.84
C PHE A 9 38.62 -24.72 19.50
N LEU A 10 38.32 -26.01 19.68
CA LEU A 10 37.13 -26.46 20.39
C LEU A 10 37.17 -26.12 21.88
N ASN A 11 38.31 -26.34 22.53
CA ASN A 11 38.48 -26.06 23.96
C ASN A 11 38.38 -24.56 24.28
N LEU A 12 38.84 -23.68 23.37
CA LEU A 12 38.79 -22.23 23.55
C LEU A 12 37.39 -21.62 23.30
N ASN A 13 36.59 -22.21 22.41
CA ASN A 13 35.32 -21.61 21.95
C ASN A 13 34.06 -22.32 22.47
N GLY A 14 34.15 -23.04 23.58
CA GLY A 14 32.97 -23.67 24.19
C GLY A 14 32.48 -24.94 23.46
N GLY A 15 33.40 -25.71 22.90
CA GLY A 15 33.15 -27.06 22.38
C GLY A 15 32.47 -27.11 21.01
N ILE A 16 31.77 -28.23 20.75
CA ILE A 16 31.19 -28.57 19.45
C ILE A 16 30.11 -27.55 19.01
N HIS A 17 29.49 -26.87 19.97
CA HIS A 17 28.40 -25.93 19.73
C HIS A 17 28.83 -24.46 19.71
N GLY A 18 30.11 -24.14 19.96
CA GLY A 18 30.58 -22.76 19.94
C GLY A 18 30.10 -21.91 21.12
N GLY A 19 29.80 -22.54 22.26
CA GLY A 19 29.19 -21.85 23.41
C GLY A 19 27.69 -21.58 23.27
N TRP A 20 27.07 -21.94 22.15
CA TRP A 20 25.62 -21.84 21.97
C TRP A 20 24.89 -23.04 22.60
N HIS A 21 23.69 -22.78 23.12
CA HIS A 21 22.80 -23.86 23.55
C HIS A 21 22.46 -24.78 22.36
N GLU A 22 22.36 -26.09 22.61
CA GLU A 22 22.17 -27.11 21.58
C GLU A 22 20.96 -26.82 20.68
N LEU A 23 19.86 -26.37 21.28
CA LEU A 23 18.63 -26.00 20.55
C LEU A 23 18.86 -24.83 19.57
N HIS A 24 19.57 -23.78 19.99
CA HIS A 24 19.90 -22.65 19.12
C HIS A 24 20.88 -23.07 18.03
N HIS A 25 21.88 -23.89 18.36
CA HIS A 25 22.83 -24.40 17.39
C HIS A 25 22.14 -25.24 16.30
N GLN A 26 21.25 -26.17 16.67
CA GLN A 26 20.49 -26.98 15.71
C GLN A 26 19.58 -26.15 14.82
N GLN A 27 18.89 -25.15 15.38
CA GLN A 27 18.04 -24.26 14.60
C GLN A 27 18.86 -23.39 13.63
N TYR A 28 20.04 -22.94 14.05
CA TYR A 28 20.97 -22.22 13.20
C TYR A 28 21.43 -23.09 12.01
N LEU A 29 21.82 -24.34 12.24
CA LEU A 29 22.21 -25.26 11.17
C LEU A 29 21.07 -25.50 10.16
N ASN A 30 19.84 -25.66 10.65
CA ASN A 30 18.67 -25.84 9.79
C ASN A 30 18.44 -24.63 8.88
N LEU A 31 18.57 -23.40 9.42
CA LEU A 31 18.41 -22.17 8.65
C LEU A 31 19.59 -21.92 7.71
N ARG A 32 20.82 -22.27 8.11
CA ARG A 32 22.03 -22.09 7.30
C ARG A 32 22.03 -22.89 6.01
N SER A 33 21.38 -24.05 6.01
CA SER A 33 21.23 -24.89 4.82
C SER A 33 20.27 -24.31 3.76
N ARG A 34 19.39 -23.36 4.15
CA ARG A 34 18.26 -22.90 3.32
C ARG A 34 18.30 -21.39 3.00
N HIS A 35 19.04 -20.61 3.79
CA HIS A 35 18.93 -19.15 3.77
C HIS A 35 20.28 -18.44 3.84
N ASN A 36 20.30 -17.20 3.35
CA ASN A 36 21.43 -16.29 3.45
C ASN A 36 21.51 -15.67 4.86
N LEU A 37 22.69 -15.21 5.25
CA LEU A 37 22.97 -14.73 6.62
C LEU A 37 21.98 -13.65 7.11
N SER A 38 21.62 -12.68 6.26
CA SER A 38 20.64 -11.64 6.60
C SER A 38 19.24 -12.20 6.90
N SER A 39 18.83 -13.25 6.17
CA SER A 39 17.56 -13.93 6.40
C SER A 39 17.62 -14.80 7.66
N ILE A 40 18.78 -15.40 7.97
CA ILE A 40 18.99 -16.15 9.20
C ILE A 40 18.83 -15.21 10.40
N VAL A 41 19.51 -14.06 10.40
CA VAL A 41 19.40 -13.04 11.47
C VAL A 41 17.94 -12.64 11.70
N TYR A 42 17.21 -12.34 10.63
CA TYR A 42 15.80 -11.97 10.73
C TYR A 42 14.96 -13.09 11.36
N MET A 43 15.09 -14.33 10.88
CA MET A 43 14.30 -15.48 11.36
C MET A 43 14.69 -15.90 12.79
N PHE A 44 15.98 -15.77 13.13
CA PHE A 44 16.47 -16.04 14.49
C PHE A 44 15.89 -15.06 15.48
N ARG A 45 15.89 -13.76 15.17
CA ARG A 45 15.32 -12.73 16.05
C ARG A 45 13.81 -12.90 16.28
N GLN A 46 13.09 -13.44 15.31
CA GLN A 46 11.66 -13.76 15.48
C GLN A 46 11.44 -14.98 16.39
N SER A 47 12.36 -15.95 16.37
CA SER A 47 12.25 -17.18 17.15
C SER A 47 12.85 -17.04 18.56
N PHE A 48 13.91 -16.26 18.69
CA PHE A 48 14.68 -16.01 19.90
C PHE A 48 15.03 -14.53 20.00
N PRO A 49 14.19 -13.72 20.66
CA PRO A 49 14.43 -12.28 20.83
C PRO A 49 15.65 -11.96 21.71
N GLU A 50 16.08 -12.92 22.53
CA GLU A 50 17.18 -12.79 23.50
C GLU A 50 18.56 -12.80 22.83
N ILE A 51 18.67 -13.37 21.63
CA ILE A 51 19.93 -13.47 20.90
C ILE A 51 20.09 -12.23 20.00
N THR A 52 21.21 -11.54 20.18
CA THR A 52 21.54 -10.34 19.42
C THR A 52 22.02 -10.68 18.01
N GLU A 53 21.89 -9.73 17.09
CA GLU A 53 22.41 -9.87 15.72
C GLU A 53 23.93 -10.08 15.71
N GLN A 54 24.65 -9.43 16.61
CA GLN A 54 26.11 -9.55 16.73
C GLN A 54 26.52 -10.98 17.10
N GLU A 55 25.84 -11.59 18.07
CA GLU A 55 26.09 -12.99 18.46
C GLU A 55 25.86 -13.96 17.30
N ILE A 56 24.83 -13.74 16.48
CA ILE A 56 24.55 -14.58 15.30
C ILE A 56 25.68 -14.47 14.26
N LEU A 57 26.20 -13.27 14.04
CA LEU A 57 27.29 -13.03 13.10
C LEU A 57 28.62 -13.61 13.60
N GLU A 58 28.89 -13.50 14.90
CA GLU A 58 30.04 -14.13 15.55
C GLU A 58 29.97 -15.64 15.45
N HIS A 59 28.78 -16.22 15.62
CA HIS A 59 28.56 -17.65 15.46
C HIS A 59 28.73 -18.13 14.01
N ASP A 60 28.31 -17.36 13.00
CA ASP A 60 28.57 -17.71 11.60
C ASP A 60 30.07 -17.68 11.26
N LYS A 61 30.81 -16.69 11.80
CA LYS A 61 32.27 -16.63 11.67
C LYS A 61 32.94 -17.84 12.33
N TRP A 62 32.52 -18.18 13.55
CA TRP A 62 32.99 -19.35 14.27
C TRP A 62 32.69 -20.64 13.49
N TYR A 63 31.45 -20.82 13.03
CA TYR A 63 31.02 -22.03 12.32
C TYR A 63 31.76 -22.20 10.98
N THR A 64 32.01 -21.11 10.27
CA THR A 64 32.83 -21.10 9.05
C THR A 64 34.26 -21.54 9.34
N LYS A 65 34.85 -21.08 10.46
CA LYS A 65 36.19 -21.49 10.89
C LYS A 65 36.21 -22.97 11.34
N TYR A 66 35.19 -23.41 12.07
CA TYR A 66 34.99 -24.80 12.48
C TYR A 66 34.94 -25.75 11.27
N LEU A 67 34.18 -25.41 10.22
CA LEU A 67 34.09 -26.23 9.00
C LEU A 67 35.43 -26.34 8.26
N LYS A 68 36.20 -25.25 8.19
CA LYS A 68 37.53 -25.25 7.58
C LYS A 68 38.48 -26.19 8.32
N LEU A 69 38.53 -26.09 9.65
CA LEU A 69 39.40 -26.93 10.48
C LEU A 69 38.97 -28.42 10.42
N LYS A 70 37.66 -28.68 10.48
CA LYS A 70 37.09 -30.04 10.34
C LYS A 70 37.39 -30.68 8.98
N CYS A 71 37.36 -29.88 7.91
CA CYS A 71 37.70 -30.34 6.57
C CYS A 71 39.21 -30.65 6.45
N ASN A 72 40.06 -29.81 7.05
CA ASN A 72 41.51 -30.02 7.06
C ASN A 72 41.90 -31.27 7.86
N SER A 73 41.33 -31.47 9.06
CA SER A 73 41.56 -32.69 9.85
C SER A 73 41.09 -33.97 9.12
N LYS A 74 39.94 -33.94 8.43
CA LYS A 74 39.49 -35.07 7.60
C LYS A 74 40.43 -35.38 6.42
N LYS A 75 41.05 -34.37 5.82
CA LYS A 75 42.00 -34.55 4.72
C LYS A 75 43.32 -35.16 5.19
N LEU A 76 43.78 -34.79 6.38
CA LEU A 76 44.96 -35.40 7.02
C LEU A 76 44.72 -36.89 7.33
N ASN A 77 43.57 -37.24 7.91
CA ASN A 77 43.26 -38.65 8.22
C ASN A 77 43.13 -39.53 6.95
N GLN A 78 42.64 -38.96 5.84
CA GLN A 78 42.60 -39.68 4.56
C GLN A 78 43.97 -39.81 3.87
N GLN A 79 44.93 -38.95 4.19
CA GLN A 79 46.31 -39.08 3.72
C GLN A 79 47.08 -40.09 4.58
N SER A 80 46.88 -40.09 5.91
CA SER A 80 47.47 -41.11 6.78
C SER A 80 46.95 -42.53 6.50
N ASP A 81 45.67 -42.69 6.15
CA ASP A 81 45.12 -44.01 5.78
C ASP A 81 45.64 -44.53 4.42
N LYS A 82 46.14 -43.64 3.55
CA LYS A 82 46.82 -44.03 2.30
C LYS A 82 48.29 -44.36 2.50
N ASP A 83 48.96 -43.69 3.43
CA ASP A 83 50.37 -43.95 3.75
C ASP A 83 50.57 -45.17 4.67
N VAL A 84 49.54 -45.58 5.43
CA VAL A 84 49.56 -46.82 6.23
C VAL A 84 49.31 -48.08 5.39
N ASN A 85 48.79 -47.95 4.17
CA ASN A 85 48.49 -49.09 3.27
C ASN A 85 49.58 -49.35 2.21
N SER A 86 50.77 -48.74 2.35
CA SER A 86 51.90 -48.92 1.42
C SER A 86 53.22 -49.34 2.09
N ASN A 87 53.19 -49.76 3.36
CA ASN A 87 54.36 -50.31 4.06
C ASN A 87 53.99 -51.64 4.75
N ASP A 88 53.83 -52.69 3.96
CA ASP A 88 54.01 -54.07 4.45
C ASP A 88 54.57 -54.94 3.31
N ASP A 89 55.83 -54.73 2.99
CA ASP A 89 56.64 -55.73 2.30
C ASP A 89 58.10 -55.59 2.74
N GLN A 90 58.61 -56.71 3.28
CA GLN A 90 59.98 -56.99 3.74
C GLN A 90 60.36 -56.58 5.18
N ASN A 91 60.36 -57.54 6.11
CA ASN A 91 61.62 -58.11 6.64
C ASN A 91 61.42 -59.38 7.51
N GLU A 92 62.13 -60.48 7.17
CA GLU A 92 62.87 -61.43 8.05
C GLU A 92 62.17 -62.16 9.23
N LEU A 93 62.39 -63.44 9.59
CA LEU A 93 63.25 -64.55 9.15
C LEU A 93 62.81 -65.81 9.97
N ARG A 94 62.96 -67.03 9.39
CA ARG A 94 63.02 -68.38 10.01
C ARG A 94 61.68 -68.95 10.56
N SER A 95 61.32 -70.22 10.32
CA SER A 95 62.11 -71.42 10.52
C SER A 95 61.44 -72.65 9.83
N VAL A 96 62.23 -73.52 9.18
CA VAL A 96 62.41 -74.95 9.55
C VAL A 96 61.58 -75.96 8.72
N THR A 97 62.35 -76.67 7.88
CA THR A 97 62.20 -78.08 7.47
C THR A 97 61.13 -78.45 6.45
N SER A 98 61.56 -78.43 5.19
CA SER A 98 61.12 -79.35 4.15
C SER A 98 61.45 -80.80 4.57
N MET A 99 60.51 -81.45 5.26
CA MET A 99 60.45 -82.93 5.29
C MET A 99 59.51 -83.37 4.17
N LYS A 100 60.12 -83.97 3.14
CA LYS A 100 59.46 -84.84 2.18
C LYS A 100 58.93 -86.06 2.94
N VAL A 101 57.71 -85.97 3.47
CA VAL A 101 56.98 -87.15 3.97
C VAL A 101 56.22 -87.74 2.80
N THR A 102 56.85 -88.68 2.11
CA THR A 102 56.16 -89.70 1.32
C THR A 102 55.46 -90.65 2.28
N SER A 103 54.34 -90.23 2.86
CA SER A 103 53.41 -91.15 3.50
C SER A 103 52.42 -91.62 2.44
N LYS A 104 52.32 -92.94 2.29
CA LYS A 104 51.18 -93.58 1.64
C LYS A 104 49.92 -92.98 2.26
N ARG A 105 49.22 -92.21 1.47
CA ARG A 105 48.08 -91.38 1.89
C ARG A 105 46.91 -92.32 2.13
N ASP A 106 46.60 -92.58 3.39
CA ASP A 106 45.45 -93.41 3.77
C ASP A 106 44.19 -92.86 3.11
N GLU A 107 43.56 -93.67 2.27
CA GLU A 107 42.32 -93.30 1.56
C GLU A 107 41.21 -92.91 2.55
N SER A 108 41.25 -93.46 3.77
CA SER A 108 40.36 -93.13 4.89
C SER A 108 40.42 -91.66 5.33
N THR A 109 41.61 -91.05 5.39
CA THR A 109 41.73 -89.64 5.81
C THR A 109 41.24 -88.68 4.73
N LYS A 110 41.34 -89.04 3.45
CA LYS A 110 40.74 -88.24 2.37
C LYS A 110 39.23 -88.24 2.43
N ILE A 111 38.63 -89.40 2.71
CA ILE A 111 37.17 -89.56 2.82
C ILE A 111 36.64 -88.73 4.00
N GLU A 112 37.34 -88.72 5.13
CA GLU A 112 36.96 -87.92 6.30
C GLU A 112 37.06 -86.40 6.05
N ILE A 113 38.12 -85.97 5.36
CA ILE A 113 38.27 -84.56 4.94
C ILE A 113 37.17 -84.16 3.94
N GLN A 114 36.76 -85.04 3.04
CA GLN A 114 35.65 -84.78 2.11
C GLN A 114 34.32 -84.65 2.87
N ARG A 115 34.03 -85.56 3.80
CA ARG A 115 32.83 -85.47 4.66
C ARG A 115 32.79 -84.18 5.47
N TRP A 116 33.93 -83.75 6.05
CA TRP A 116 34.02 -82.49 6.76
C TRP A 116 33.81 -81.27 5.86
N LYS A 117 34.38 -81.27 4.64
CA LYS A 117 34.15 -80.22 3.64
C LYS A 117 32.70 -80.13 3.21
N GLU A 118 32.05 -81.27 3.00
CA GLU A 118 30.63 -81.34 2.64
C GLU A 118 29.73 -80.88 3.78
N TRP A 119 30.04 -81.27 5.02
CA TRP A 119 29.35 -80.80 6.22
C TRP A 119 29.50 -79.28 6.39
N LYS A 120 30.73 -78.75 6.25
CA LYS A 120 31.00 -77.32 6.31
C LYS A 120 30.28 -76.54 5.21
N ARG A 121 30.22 -77.10 3.99
CA ARG A 121 29.46 -76.53 2.88
C ARG A 121 27.96 -76.51 3.17
N LYS A 122 27.39 -77.60 3.72
CA LYS A 122 25.98 -77.64 4.10
C LYS A 122 25.63 -76.59 5.15
N ILE A 123 26.47 -76.42 6.17
CA ILE A 123 26.31 -75.36 7.18
C ILE A 123 26.36 -73.97 6.55
N GLU A 124 27.31 -73.72 5.64
CA GLU A 124 27.41 -72.44 4.97
C GLU A 124 26.21 -72.16 4.04
N GLU A 125 25.70 -73.18 3.35
CA GLU A 125 24.48 -73.09 2.54
C GLU A 125 23.24 -72.82 3.40
N GLU A 126 23.10 -73.45 4.56
CA GLU A 126 22.02 -73.18 5.51
C GLU A 126 22.11 -71.76 6.06
N ARG A 127 23.30 -71.31 6.48
CA ARG A 127 23.53 -69.92 6.92
C ARG A 127 23.17 -68.92 5.82
N LYS A 128 23.52 -69.21 4.57
CA LYS A 128 23.18 -68.36 3.42
C LYS A 128 21.67 -68.32 3.20
N ARG A 129 20.97 -69.45 3.30
CA ARG A 129 19.50 -69.50 3.20
C ARG A 129 18.83 -68.69 4.32
N GLU A 130 19.33 -68.80 5.56
CA GLU A 130 18.84 -68.00 6.68
C GLU A 130 19.04 -66.50 6.45
N GLN A 131 20.21 -66.10 5.94
CA GLN A 131 20.48 -64.71 5.57
C GLN A 131 19.55 -64.22 4.45
N ASP A 132 19.31 -65.03 3.43
CA ASP A 132 18.38 -64.69 2.34
C ASP A 132 16.95 -64.53 2.84
N ILE A 133 16.49 -65.40 3.77
CA ILE A 133 15.18 -65.30 4.40
C ILE A 133 15.07 -64.03 5.25
N GLU A 134 16.08 -63.70 6.05
CA GLU A 134 16.07 -62.49 6.88
C GLU A 134 16.09 -61.22 6.01
N MET A 135 16.86 -61.20 4.93
CA MET A 135 16.85 -60.10 3.96
C MET A 135 15.49 -59.92 3.30
N GLU A 136 14.81 -61.02 2.92
CA GLU A 136 13.48 -60.99 2.33
C GLU A 136 12.43 -60.46 3.33
N MET A 137 12.53 -60.88 4.59
CA MET A 137 11.67 -60.38 5.66
C MET A 137 11.91 -58.88 5.93
N GLN A 138 13.16 -58.45 5.91
CA GLN A 138 13.50 -57.04 6.07
C GLN A 138 12.98 -56.17 4.92
N ARG A 139 13.12 -56.63 3.67
CA ARG A 139 12.52 -55.96 2.50
C ARG A 139 11.01 -55.81 2.63
N LYS A 140 10.31 -56.85 3.09
CA LYS A 140 8.85 -56.79 3.34
C LYS A 140 8.51 -55.78 4.43
N ARG A 141 9.27 -55.75 5.53
CA ARG A 141 9.10 -54.74 6.60
C ARG A 141 9.29 -53.33 6.08
N ASP A 142 10.32 -53.10 5.29
CA ASP A 142 10.63 -51.79 4.72
C ASP A 142 9.57 -51.36 3.69
N GLN A 143 9.05 -52.30 2.89
CA GLN A 143 7.93 -52.05 1.98
C GLN A 143 6.66 -51.63 2.72
N ILE A 144 6.33 -52.30 3.83
CA ILE A 144 5.18 -51.93 4.67
C ILE A 144 5.37 -50.54 5.27
N LYS A 145 6.56 -50.24 5.81
CA LYS A 145 6.89 -48.90 6.34
C LYS A 145 6.79 -47.83 5.26
N TRP A 146 7.25 -48.11 4.05
CA TRP A 146 7.16 -47.20 2.91
C TRP A 146 5.71 -46.92 2.51
N LEU A 147 4.86 -47.95 2.45
CA LEU A 147 3.42 -47.79 2.17
C LEU A 147 2.71 -46.96 3.26
N GLN A 148 3.02 -47.22 4.53
CA GLN A 148 2.50 -46.43 5.65
C GLN A 148 2.94 -44.96 5.56
N HIS A 149 4.20 -44.72 5.22
CA HIS A 149 4.72 -43.37 5.01
C HIS A 149 3.97 -42.65 3.87
N LEU A 150 3.75 -43.35 2.74
CA LEU A 150 3.02 -42.81 1.60
C LEU A 150 1.57 -42.48 1.97
N HIS A 151 0.90 -43.36 2.70
CA HIS A 151 -0.46 -43.14 3.18
C HIS A 151 -0.55 -41.92 4.11
N LYS A 152 0.37 -41.79 5.07
CA LYS A 152 0.46 -40.60 5.95
C LYS A 152 0.67 -39.33 5.14
N LYS A 153 1.56 -39.35 4.14
CA LYS A 153 1.80 -38.20 3.26
C LYS A 153 0.53 -37.81 2.49
N LYS A 154 -0.21 -38.78 1.95
CA LYS A 154 -1.50 -38.55 1.28
C LYS A 154 -2.51 -37.88 2.21
N MET A 155 -2.66 -38.40 3.43
CA MET A 155 -3.57 -37.82 4.44
C MET A 155 -3.23 -36.36 4.77
N ILE A 156 -1.94 -36.04 4.89
CA ILE A 156 -1.48 -34.66 5.14
C ILE A 156 -1.85 -33.75 3.98
N ILE A 157 -1.62 -34.18 2.74
CA ILE A 157 -1.95 -33.40 1.53
C ILE A 157 -3.47 -33.17 1.47
N GLU A 158 -4.28 -34.20 1.68
CA GLU A 158 -5.74 -34.08 1.68
C GLU A 158 -6.23 -33.12 2.76
N PHE A 159 -5.64 -33.18 3.96
CA PHE A 159 -5.95 -32.25 5.04
C PHE A 159 -5.59 -30.81 4.67
N GLN A 160 -4.41 -30.57 4.11
CA GLN A 160 -3.98 -29.25 3.66
C GLN A 160 -4.91 -28.70 2.57
N MET A 161 -5.30 -29.53 1.59
CA MET A 161 -6.25 -29.15 0.55
C MET A 161 -7.62 -28.80 1.13
N ARG A 162 -8.13 -29.60 2.06
CA ARG A 162 -9.41 -29.32 2.74
C ARG A 162 -9.34 -28.00 3.51
N LYS A 163 -8.26 -27.76 4.24
CA LYS A 163 -8.05 -26.50 4.98
C LYS A 163 -7.98 -25.29 4.05
N LEU A 164 -7.31 -25.42 2.90
CA LEU A 164 -7.27 -24.36 1.90
C LEU A 164 -8.66 -24.04 1.35
N GLN A 165 -9.43 -25.08 0.99
CA GLN A 165 -10.81 -24.93 0.51
C GLN A 165 -11.73 -24.28 1.54
N GLU A 166 -11.63 -24.67 2.82
CA GLU A 166 -12.37 -24.04 3.92
C GLU A 166 -12.03 -22.55 4.04
N MET A 167 -10.74 -22.19 4.00
CA MET A 167 -10.30 -20.80 4.05
C MET A 167 -10.79 -19.99 2.85
N GLU A 168 -10.72 -20.53 1.64
CA GLU A 168 -11.25 -19.89 0.44
C GLU A 168 -12.79 -19.73 0.48
N ALA A 169 -13.50 -20.75 0.95
CA ALA A 169 -14.95 -20.68 1.15
C ALA A 169 -15.31 -19.58 2.16
N PHE A 170 -14.61 -19.54 3.30
CA PHE A 170 -14.78 -18.49 4.30
C PHE A 170 -14.51 -17.09 3.72
N GLN A 171 -13.44 -16.92 2.95
CA GLN A 171 -13.15 -15.65 2.28
C GLN A 171 -14.23 -15.27 1.26
N ARG A 172 -14.74 -16.23 0.48
CA ARG A 172 -15.85 -15.97 -0.48
C ARG A 172 -17.09 -15.48 0.24
N VAL A 173 -17.48 -16.13 1.34
CA VAL A 173 -18.62 -15.70 2.16
C VAL A 173 -18.38 -14.30 2.73
N LYS A 174 -17.19 -14.03 3.27
CA LYS A 174 -16.82 -12.70 3.79
C LYS A 174 -16.93 -11.61 2.72
N ARG A 175 -16.36 -11.84 1.53
CA ARG A 175 -16.41 -10.89 0.40
C ARG A 175 -17.85 -10.66 -0.07
N SER A 176 -18.66 -11.72 -0.15
CA SER A 176 -20.07 -11.61 -0.52
C SER A 176 -20.86 -10.77 0.48
N LYS A 177 -20.67 -11.01 1.79
CA LYS A 177 -21.29 -10.21 2.86
C LYS A 177 -20.87 -8.75 2.79
N GLU A 178 -19.57 -8.49 2.64
CA GLU A 178 -19.05 -7.11 2.52
C GLU A 178 -19.61 -6.40 1.28
N GLN A 179 -19.70 -7.09 0.15
CA GLN A 179 -20.29 -6.53 -1.06
C GLN A 179 -21.78 -6.21 -0.87
N GLN A 180 -22.51 -7.07 -0.17
CA GLN A 180 -23.91 -6.82 0.15
C GLN A 180 -24.08 -5.61 1.09
N GLU A 181 -23.25 -5.50 2.11
CA GLU A 181 -23.25 -4.33 2.99
C GLU A 181 -22.90 -3.04 2.25
N ARG A 182 -21.91 -3.08 1.33
CA ARG A 182 -21.56 -1.94 0.47
C ARG A 182 -22.73 -1.55 -0.43
N ARG A 183 -23.45 -2.52 -1.00
CA ARG A 183 -24.65 -2.28 -1.82
C ARG A 183 -25.76 -1.63 -0.99
N ILE A 184 -26.03 -2.12 0.22
CA ILE A 184 -27.03 -1.55 1.12
C ILE A 184 -26.64 -0.11 1.49
N ARG A 185 -25.39 0.13 1.90
CA ARG A 185 -24.87 1.47 2.23
C ARG A 185 -24.95 2.44 1.05
N SER A 186 -24.60 1.98 -0.15
CA SER A 186 -24.71 2.80 -1.36
C SER A 186 -26.17 3.10 -1.70
N ALA A 187 -27.06 2.12 -1.58
CA ALA A 187 -28.49 2.30 -1.82
C ALA A 187 -29.12 3.28 -0.83
N THR A 188 -28.79 3.21 0.46
CA THR A 188 -29.28 4.17 1.45
C THR A 188 -28.74 5.59 1.20
N ALA A 189 -27.45 5.73 0.89
CA ALA A 189 -26.86 7.02 0.52
C ALA A 189 -27.50 7.62 -0.74
N ASN A 190 -27.73 6.81 -1.77
CA ASN A 190 -28.38 7.25 -3.01
C ASN A 190 -29.83 7.68 -2.78
N LYS A 191 -30.57 6.98 -1.90
CA LYS A 191 -31.92 7.41 -1.49
C LYS A 191 -31.89 8.78 -0.82
N MET A 192 -30.96 9.02 0.10
CA MET A 192 -30.80 10.32 0.75
C MET A 192 -30.42 11.41 -0.26
N LEU A 193 -29.51 11.10 -1.18
CA LEU A 193 -29.10 12.03 -2.24
C LEU A 193 -30.26 12.40 -3.16
N ALA A 194 -31.13 11.45 -3.50
CA ALA A 194 -32.34 11.73 -4.29
C ALA A 194 -33.30 12.70 -3.56
N VAL A 195 -33.45 12.54 -2.24
CA VAL A 195 -34.26 13.48 -1.42
C VAL A 195 -33.65 14.88 -1.44
N PHE A 196 -32.33 15.00 -1.30
CA PHE A 196 -31.66 16.31 -1.36
C PHE A 196 -31.77 16.95 -2.74
N ARG A 197 -31.53 16.18 -3.82
CA ARG A 197 -31.69 16.67 -5.20
C ARG A 197 -33.09 17.21 -5.45
N LYS A 198 -34.13 16.50 -5.02
CA LYS A 198 -35.51 16.97 -5.15
C LYS A 198 -35.74 18.28 -4.40
N LYS A 199 -35.24 18.42 -3.17
CA LYS A 199 -35.34 19.67 -2.40
C LYS A 199 -34.62 20.83 -3.08
N ASP A 200 -33.45 20.56 -3.65
CA ASP A 200 -32.66 21.56 -4.38
C ASP A 200 -33.37 21.98 -5.67
N GLU A 201 -33.93 21.02 -6.42
CA GLU A 201 -34.76 21.27 -7.60
C GLU A 201 -35.97 22.15 -7.24
N ASP A 202 -36.71 21.80 -6.19
CA ASP A 202 -37.86 22.59 -5.70
C ASP A 202 -37.44 24.02 -5.33
N TRP A 203 -36.28 24.20 -4.70
CA TRP A 203 -35.75 25.52 -4.34
C TRP A 203 -35.35 26.33 -5.58
N ILE A 204 -34.67 25.70 -6.54
CA ILE A 204 -34.29 26.33 -7.81
C ILE A 204 -35.55 26.77 -8.57
N GLN A 205 -36.56 25.90 -8.66
CA GLN A 205 -37.83 26.22 -9.31
C GLN A 205 -38.53 27.39 -8.63
N LYS A 206 -38.63 27.41 -7.29
CA LYS A 206 -39.20 28.56 -6.55
C LYS A 206 -38.46 29.87 -6.81
N LYS A 207 -37.13 29.81 -6.94
CA LYS A 207 -36.32 30.99 -7.25
C LYS A 207 -36.54 31.48 -8.68
N GLN A 208 -36.68 30.56 -9.63
CA GLN A 208 -36.99 30.87 -11.03
C GLN A 208 -38.40 31.47 -11.15
N THR A 209 -39.42 30.82 -10.59
CA THR A 209 -40.80 31.32 -10.64
C THR A 209 -40.93 32.70 -9.99
N LYS A 210 -40.25 32.96 -8.87
CA LYS A 210 -40.20 34.29 -8.25
C LYS A 210 -39.57 35.35 -9.15
N LYS A 211 -38.48 34.99 -9.85
CA LYS A 211 -37.85 35.89 -10.83
C LYS A 211 -38.77 36.16 -12.02
N GLU A 212 -39.40 35.13 -12.56
CA GLU A 212 -40.34 35.23 -13.68
C GLU A 212 -41.57 36.06 -13.30
N SER A 213 -42.14 35.86 -12.11
CA SER A 213 -43.28 36.65 -11.63
C SER A 213 -42.91 38.11 -11.44
N ALA A 214 -41.71 38.39 -10.91
CA ALA A 214 -41.20 39.76 -10.78
C ALA A 214 -40.99 40.41 -12.16
N LEU A 215 -40.45 39.68 -13.12
CA LEU A 215 -40.26 40.16 -14.49
C LEU A 215 -41.61 40.46 -15.16
N ARG A 216 -42.60 39.57 -15.02
CA ARG A 216 -43.95 39.78 -15.54
C ARG A 216 -44.62 40.98 -14.90
N ALA A 217 -44.52 41.13 -13.58
CA ALA A 217 -45.08 42.29 -12.87
C ALA A 217 -44.47 43.61 -13.35
N GLU A 218 -43.15 43.64 -13.62
CA GLU A 218 -42.49 44.83 -14.18
C GLU A 218 -42.92 45.10 -15.63
N GLN A 219 -43.04 44.06 -16.46
CA GLN A 219 -43.58 44.20 -17.82
C GLN A 219 -45.02 44.74 -17.81
N ASP A 220 -45.88 44.23 -16.94
CA ASP A 220 -47.26 44.70 -16.82
C ASP A 220 -47.33 46.12 -16.27
N ARG A 221 -46.45 46.49 -15.33
CA ARG A 221 -46.28 47.86 -14.87
C ARG A 221 -45.89 48.81 -16.01
N LEU A 222 -44.90 48.43 -16.82
CA LEU A 222 -44.47 49.22 -17.98
C LEU A 222 -45.59 49.34 -19.02
N LYS A 223 -46.31 48.26 -19.32
CA LYS A 223 -47.49 48.29 -20.20
C LYS A 223 -48.58 49.22 -19.65
N ASN A 224 -48.83 49.20 -18.34
CA ASN A 224 -49.82 50.07 -17.72
C ASN A 224 -49.40 51.56 -17.83
N ILE A 225 -48.13 51.87 -17.53
CA ILE A 225 -47.57 53.22 -17.72
C ILE A 225 -47.72 53.65 -19.18
N GLN A 226 -47.33 52.79 -20.13
CA GLN A 226 -47.45 53.07 -21.56
C GLN A 226 -48.91 53.31 -21.96
N ALA A 227 -49.85 52.50 -21.48
CA ALA A 227 -51.27 52.68 -21.76
C ALA A 227 -51.82 54.00 -21.20
N ILE A 228 -51.38 54.41 -20.01
CA ILE A 228 -51.72 55.72 -19.41
C ILE A 228 -51.13 56.86 -20.26
N LEU A 229 -49.85 56.77 -20.65
CA LEU A 229 -49.19 57.77 -21.49
C LEU A 229 -49.87 57.89 -22.86
N SER A 230 -50.24 56.78 -23.50
CA SER A 230 -50.99 56.79 -24.76
C SER A 230 -52.36 57.46 -24.60
N LYS A 231 -53.10 57.17 -23.52
CA LYS A 231 -54.38 57.83 -23.21
C LYS A 231 -54.19 59.34 -22.98
N LEU A 232 -53.17 59.75 -22.24
CA LEU A 232 -52.84 61.17 -22.00
C LEU A 232 -52.47 61.87 -23.31
N ASN A 233 -51.56 61.31 -24.11
CA ASN A 233 -51.15 61.89 -25.39
C ASN A 233 -52.33 62.00 -26.37
N SER A 234 -53.28 61.06 -26.34
CA SER A 234 -54.49 61.15 -27.18
C SER A 234 -55.49 62.22 -26.72
N ARG A 235 -55.54 62.54 -25.42
CA ARG A 235 -56.46 63.55 -24.85
C ARG A 235 -55.86 64.95 -24.81
N ILE A 236 -54.55 65.03 -24.69
CA ILE A 236 -53.79 66.27 -24.55
C ILE A 236 -52.96 66.44 -25.83
N ASN A 237 -53.63 66.84 -26.92
CA ASN A 237 -52.94 67.37 -28.10
C ASN A 237 -52.70 68.86 -27.88
N ILE A 238 -51.79 69.19 -26.97
CA ILE A 238 -51.30 70.57 -26.82
C ILE A 238 -50.10 70.69 -27.74
N ASP A 239 -50.28 71.37 -28.88
CA ASP A 239 -49.15 71.85 -29.67
C ASP A 239 -48.28 72.71 -28.74
N ARG A 240 -47.11 72.17 -28.40
CA ARG A 240 -46.15 72.88 -27.56
C ARG A 240 -45.55 73.99 -28.39
N ASP A 241 -46.16 75.17 -28.31
CA ASP A 241 -45.62 76.38 -28.90
C ASP A 241 -44.26 76.69 -28.27
N PRO A 242 -43.14 76.54 -29.02
CA PRO A 242 -41.80 76.78 -28.50
C PRO A 242 -41.56 78.25 -28.13
N TYR A 243 -42.39 79.17 -28.63
CA TYR A 243 -42.28 80.61 -28.35
C TYR A 243 -43.11 81.04 -27.13
N ARG A 244 -43.96 80.19 -26.56
CA ARG A 244 -44.80 80.53 -25.40
C ARG A 244 -43.99 81.00 -24.19
N LEU A 245 -42.78 80.45 -24.00
CA LEU A 245 -41.86 80.85 -22.93
C LEU A 245 -41.19 82.21 -23.19
N LEU A 246 -41.14 82.64 -24.46
CA LEU A 246 -40.57 83.93 -24.89
C LEU A 246 -41.61 85.05 -24.88
N ILE A 247 -42.90 84.72 -24.77
CA ILE A 247 -43.98 85.69 -24.68
C ILE A 247 -44.22 86.01 -23.21
N PRO A 248 -44.09 87.28 -22.78
CA PRO A 248 -44.38 87.65 -21.39
C PRO A 248 -45.81 87.27 -21.00
N THR A 249 -46.01 86.89 -19.74
CA THR A 249 -47.35 86.57 -19.23
C THR A 249 -48.24 87.81 -19.26
N VAL A 250 -49.56 87.62 -19.30
CA VAL A 250 -50.53 88.73 -19.33
C VAL A 250 -50.34 89.67 -18.14
N GLU A 251 -50.08 89.11 -16.96
CA GLU A 251 -49.78 89.86 -15.74
C GLU A 251 -48.46 90.64 -15.85
N TRP A 252 -47.44 90.07 -16.47
CA TRP A 252 -46.17 90.76 -16.71
C TRP A 252 -46.36 91.94 -17.66
N ARG A 253 -47.13 91.77 -18.74
CA ARG A 253 -47.50 92.88 -19.64
C ARG A 253 -48.23 94.00 -18.90
N GLN A 254 -49.14 93.67 -17.98
CA GLN A 254 -49.86 94.68 -17.19
C GLN A 254 -48.95 95.43 -16.23
N LYS A 255 -47.99 94.76 -15.59
CA LYS A 255 -46.99 95.43 -14.74
C LYS A 255 -46.09 96.35 -15.56
N MET A 256 -45.63 95.91 -16.73
CA MET A 256 -44.79 96.74 -17.61
C MET A 256 -45.53 97.98 -18.12
N ARG A 257 -46.84 97.90 -18.41
CA ARG A 257 -47.64 99.09 -18.72
C ARG A 257 -47.65 100.10 -17.58
N LYS A 258 -47.87 99.65 -16.33
CA LYS A 258 -47.85 100.52 -15.15
C LYS A 258 -46.49 101.20 -14.95
N VAL A 259 -45.39 100.50 -15.22
CA VAL A 259 -44.04 101.08 -15.14
C VAL A 259 -43.84 102.15 -16.22
N ALA A 260 -44.24 101.87 -17.46
CA ALA A 260 -44.18 102.84 -18.55
C ALA A 260 -45.06 104.09 -18.28
N ASP A 261 -46.26 103.90 -17.72
CA ASP A 261 -47.14 105.00 -17.33
C ASP A 261 -46.51 105.86 -16.22
N ILE A 262 -45.73 105.26 -15.31
CA ILE A 262 -44.99 105.97 -14.26
C ILE A 262 -43.79 106.73 -14.85
N GLU A 263 -43.07 106.16 -15.82
CA GLU A 263 -41.95 106.83 -16.49
C GLU A 263 -42.43 108.07 -17.28
N ILE A 264 -43.56 107.96 -17.99
CA ILE A 264 -44.17 109.09 -18.69
C ILE A 264 -44.58 110.21 -17.71
N LEU A 265 -45.17 109.85 -16.57
CA LEU A 265 -45.52 110.82 -15.52
C LEU A 265 -44.27 111.47 -14.88
N PHE A 266 -43.17 110.72 -14.77
CA PHE A 266 -41.90 111.22 -14.24
C PHE A 266 -41.22 112.20 -15.22
N GLU A 267 -41.29 111.94 -16.53
CA GLU A 267 -40.79 112.87 -17.55
C GLU A 267 -41.62 114.16 -17.61
N GLN A 268 -42.96 114.06 -17.56
CA GLN A 268 -43.85 115.23 -17.53
C GLN A 268 -43.62 116.11 -16.29
N THR A 269 -43.35 115.52 -15.12
CA THR A 269 -43.05 116.28 -13.89
C THR A 269 -41.64 116.88 -13.88
N LYS A 270 -40.70 116.29 -14.63
CA LYS A 270 -39.36 116.85 -14.82
C LYS A 270 -39.39 118.08 -15.73
N GLU A 271 -40.17 118.04 -16.81
CA GLU A 271 -40.41 119.18 -17.70
C GLU A 271 -41.12 120.34 -16.98
N GLN A 272 -42.11 120.05 -16.12
CA GLN A 272 -42.78 121.07 -15.32
C GLN A 272 -41.85 121.76 -14.31
N LYS A 273 -40.89 121.03 -13.69
CA LYS A 273 -39.93 121.60 -12.73
C LYS A 273 -38.82 122.44 -13.37
N LEU A 274 -38.51 122.23 -14.65
CA LEU A 274 -37.61 123.09 -15.42
C LEU A 274 -38.30 124.40 -15.80
N ASN A 275 -39.57 124.35 -16.21
CA ASN A 275 -40.34 125.53 -16.60
C ASN A 275 -40.61 126.51 -15.43
N THR A 276 -40.75 126.03 -14.19
CA THR A 276 -40.94 126.90 -13.02
C THR A 276 -39.68 127.61 -12.52
N LYS A 277 -38.48 127.14 -12.89
CA LYS A 277 -37.22 127.79 -12.49
C LYS A 277 -36.85 128.97 -13.39
N ASP A 278 -37.30 128.96 -14.64
CA ASP A 278 -37.08 130.08 -15.57
C ASP A 278 -38.03 131.26 -15.33
N ILE A 279 -39.19 131.03 -14.70
CA ILE A 279 -40.14 132.10 -14.33
C ILE A 279 -39.71 132.87 -13.07
N ALA A 280 -38.98 132.24 -12.15
CA ALA A 280 -38.50 132.87 -10.91
C ALA A 280 -37.31 133.83 -11.11
N HIS A 281 -36.61 133.76 -12.24
CA HIS A 281 -35.48 134.67 -12.52
C HIS A 281 -35.88 135.97 -13.24
N VAL A 282 -37.10 136.04 -13.78
CA VAL A 282 -37.58 137.21 -14.55
C VAL A 282 -38.38 138.21 -13.69
N GLN A 283 -38.79 137.84 -12.47
CA GLN A 283 -39.60 138.72 -11.59
C GLN A 283 -38.82 139.67 -10.67
N HIS A 284 -37.48 139.66 -10.67
CA HIS A 284 -36.70 140.61 -9.84
C HIS A 284 -36.23 141.88 -10.59
N LEU A 285 -36.67 142.09 -11.83
CA LEU A 285 -36.28 143.23 -12.67
C LEU A 285 -37.38 144.29 -12.88
N LEU A 286 -38.52 144.22 -12.19
CA LEU A 286 -39.62 145.18 -12.39
C LEU A 286 -40.40 145.50 -11.09
N VAL A 287 -39.73 145.98 -10.04
CA VAL A 287 -40.29 146.96 -9.08
C VAL A 287 -39.14 147.81 -8.52
N ILE A 288 -39.05 149.04 -9.05
CA ILE A 288 -38.50 150.32 -8.53
C ILE A 288 -37.31 150.26 -7.56
#